data_AF-A0A962JK44-F1
#
_entry.id   AF-A0A962JK44-F1
#
_cell.length_a   1.000
_cell.length_b   1.000
_cell.length_c   1.000
_cell.angle_alpha   90.00
_cell.angle_beta   90.00
_cell.angle_gamma   90.00
#
_symmetry.space_group_name_H-M   'P 1'
#
loop_
_entity.id
_entity.type
_entity.pdbx_description
1 polymer ?
#
loop_
_entity_poly.entity_id
_entity_poly.type
_entity_poly.pdbx_seq_one_letter_code
_entity_poly.pdbx_strand_id
1 'polypeptide(L)' 'PPHWGGYGITPERMEFWQGRPSRLHDRVVYSLGEHGWEKTCLFP' A
#
# COMPACT_ATOMS: atom_id res chain seq x y z
N PRO A 1 -20.65 21.80 -11.16
CA PRO A 1 -20.54 23.10 -10.43
C PRO A 1 -19.13 23.67 -10.60
N PRO A 2 -18.92 24.99 -10.56
CA PRO A 2 -17.60 25.60 -10.72
C PRO A 2 -16.54 25.10 -9.70
N HIS A 3 -16.99 24.55 -8.57
CA HIS A 3 -16.14 24.00 -7.49
C HIS A 3 -16.12 22.45 -7.47
N TRP A 4 -16.65 21.79 -8.49
CA TRP A 4 -16.70 20.34 -8.52
C TRP A 4 -15.49 19.77 -9.27
N GLY A 5 -14.70 18.98 -8.57
CA GLY A 5 -13.50 18.33 -9.06
C GLY A 5 -13.00 17.31 -8.05
N GLY A 6 -11.81 16.77 -8.28
CA GLY A 6 -11.21 15.79 -7.38
C GLY A 6 -9.73 15.59 -7.68
N TYR A 7 -9.07 14.89 -6.79
CA TYR A 7 -7.66 14.52 -6.92
C TYR A 7 -7.56 13.02 -7.19
N GLY A 8 -6.72 12.65 -8.15
CA GLY A 8 -6.27 11.28 -8.33
C GLY A 8 -4.93 11.09 -7.61
N ILE A 9 -4.83 10.03 -6.81
CA ILE A 9 -3.57 9.62 -6.20
C ILE A 9 -3.04 8.43 -6.98
N THR A 10 -1.86 8.58 -7.56
CA THR A 10 -1.12 7.46 -8.17
C THR A 10 -0.12 6.98 -7.13
N PRO A 11 -0.33 5.82 -6.49
CA PRO A 11 0.57 5.35 -5.45
C PRO A 11 1.90 4.88 -6.06
N GLU A 12 3.00 5.22 -5.41
CA GLU A 12 4.32 4.62 -5.66
C GLU A 12 4.59 3.45 -4.70
N ARG A 13 3.86 3.43 -3.56
CA ARG A 13 3.97 2.40 -2.53
C ARG A 13 2.65 2.23 -1.81
N MET A 14 2.27 0.98 -1.54
CA MET A 14 1.10 0.60 -0.75
C MET A 14 1.52 -0.41 0.32
N GLU A 15 1.00 -0.26 1.53
CA GLU A 15 1.26 -1.22 2.62
C GLU A 15 -0.06 -1.74 3.19
N PHE A 16 -0.21 -3.05 3.15
CA PHE A 16 -1.35 -3.77 3.66
C PHE A 16 -0.99 -4.39 5.01
N TRP A 17 -1.88 -4.18 5.99
CA TRP A 17 -1.72 -4.66 7.35
C TRP A 17 -2.86 -5.62 7.67
N GLN A 18 -2.52 -6.85 8.03
CA GLN A 18 -3.48 -7.83 8.52
C GLN A 18 -3.18 -8.15 9.97
N GLY A 19 -4.17 -7.98 10.85
CA GLY A 19 -4.04 -8.32 12.27
C GLY A 19 -3.95 -9.82 12.49
N ARG A 20 -3.06 -10.24 13.41
CA ARG A 20 -3.05 -11.58 14.02
C ARG A 20 -3.07 -11.46 15.55
N PRO A 21 -3.41 -12.54 16.27
CA PRO A 21 -3.23 -12.59 17.72
C PRO A 21 -1.79 -12.22 18.12
N SER A 22 -1.62 -11.69 19.34
CA SER A 22 -0.31 -11.33 19.90
C SER A 22 0.41 -10.17 19.22
N ARG A 23 -0.30 -9.26 18.52
CA ARG A 23 0.25 -8.05 17.84
C ARG A 23 1.27 -8.35 16.72
N LEU A 24 1.32 -9.57 16.23
CA LEU A 24 2.16 -9.96 15.11
C LEU A 24 1.43 -9.70 13.79
N HIS A 25 1.51 -8.46 13.29
CA HIS A 25 0.85 -8.08 12.06
C HIS A 25 1.56 -8.68 10.84
N ASP A 26 0.81 -9.34 9.95
CA ASP A 26 1.33 -9.64 8.62
C ASP A 26 1.34 -8.32 7.83
N ARG A 27 2.52 -7.92 7.36
CA ARG A 27 2.74 -6.69 6.62
C ARG A 27 3.19 -7.01 5.20
N VAL A 28 2.42 -6.58 4.22
CA VAL A 28 2.75 -6.76 2.81
C VAL A 28 2.89 -5.39 2.16
N VAL A 29 4.06 -5.12 1.59
CA VAL A 29 4.36 -3.90 0.85
C VAL A 29 4.34 -4.19 -0.64
N TYR A 30 3.67 -3.33 -1.38
CA TYR A 30 3.81 -3.22 -2.83
C TYR A 30 4.53 -1.92 -3.16
N SER A 31 5.60 -2.01 -3.95
CA SER A 31 6.34 -0.85 -4.45
C SER A 31 6.33 -0.86 -5.98
N LEU A 32 6.13 0.30 -6.59
CA LEU A 32 6.17 0.45 -8.05
C LEU A 32 7.64 0.57 -8.48
N GLY A 33 8.15 -0.46 -9.16
CA GLY A 33 9.48 -0.52 -9.76
C GLY A 33 9.45 -0.33 -11.28
N GLU A 34 10.61 -0.46 -11.93
CA GLU A 34 10.77 -0.27 -13.39
C GLU A 34 9.93 -1.25 -14.23
N HIS A 35 9.62 -2.42 -13.68
CA HIS A 35 8.88 -3.48 -14.36
C HIS A 35 7.47 -3.71 -13.79
N GLY A 36 6.96 -2.76 -13.01
CA GLY A 36 5.64 -2.82 -12.38
C GLY A 36 5.72 -3.05 -10.88
N TRP A 37 4.68 -3.66 -10.31
CA TRP A 37 4.55 -3.80 -8.85
C TRP A 37 5.39 -4.96 -8.31
N GLU A 38 6.25 -4.64 -7.35
CA GLU A 38 7.04 -5.61 -6.61
C GLU A 38 6.46 -5.81 -5.21
N LYS A 39 6.44 -7.07 -4.73
CA LYS A 39 5.85 -7.44 -3.44
C LYS A 39 6.95 -7.84 -2.45
N THR A 40 6.88 -7.33 -1.23
CA THR A 40 7.74 -7.74 -0.11
C THR A 40 6.92 -7.98 1.16
N CYS A 41 7.27 -9.01 1.93
CA CYS A 41 6.71 -9.23 3.26
C CYS A 41 7.66 -8.63 4.31
N LEU A 42 7.13 -7.82 5.22
CA LEU A 42 7.89 -7.30 6.35
C LEU A 42 7.64 -8.17 7.57
N PHE A 43 8.69 -8.41 8.35
CA PHE A 43 8.55 -9.03 9.67
C PHE A 43 7.84 -8.06 10.62
N PRO A 44 6.98 -8.56 11.54
CA PRO A 44 6.39 -7.77 12.61
C PRO A 44 7.45 -7.07 13.48
#